data_AF-A0AAE1NHL7-F1
#
_entry.id   AF-A0AAE1NHL7-F1
#
_cell.length_a   1.000
_cell.length_b   1.000
_cell.length_c   1.000
_cell.angle_alpha   90.00
_cell.angle_beta   90.00
_cell.angle_gamma   90.00
#
_symmetry.space_group_name_H-M   'P 1'
#
loop_
_entity.id
_entity.type
_entity.pdbx_description
1 polymer ?
#
loop_
_entity_poly.entity_id
_entity_poly.type
_entity_poly.pdbx_seq_one_letter_code
_entity_poly.pdbx_strand_id
1 'polypeptide(L)'
;MTQLTHWSYEGTTAQVSLKMKHRPTFHGGNLHSDYEFVQFHFHWGSVDTQGSEHSIDGVSFPGELHLVHYRNDYGSLKKAIQYQDGLAVLGVMLQLSSKDNSKLQKVIDGLHNIHKDGADDTITPFALEDLLPSNTN
;
A
#
# COMPACT_ATOMS: atom_id res chain seq x y z
N MET A 1 -8.20 10.88 -18.50
CA MET A 1 -8.52 11.43 -17.16
C MET A 1 -7.21 11.38 -16.37
N THR A 2 -6.71 12.52 -15.92
CA THR A 2 -5.45 12.64 -15.19
C THR A 2 -5.59 11.93 -13.84
N GLN A 3 -4.87 10.81 -13.67
CA GLN A 3 -4.77 10.11 -12.40
C GLN A 3 -3.77 10.88 -11.54
N LEU A 4 -4.24 11.48 -10.45
CA LEU A 4 -3.37 12.18 -9.51
C LEU A 4 -3.11 11.22 -8.34
N THR A 5 -1.90 10.66 -8.34
CA THR A 5 -1.36 9.92 -7.20
C THR A 5 -0.67 10.93 -6.28
N HIS A 6 -1.09 10.99 -5.03
CA HIS A 6 -0.59 11.93 -4.05
C HIS A 6 0.21 11.17 -3.00
N TRP A 7 1.44 11.59 -2.76
CA TRP A 7 2.27 11.08 -1.68
C TRP A 7 2.27 12.05 -0.52
N SER A 8 2.35 11.52 0.70
CA SER A 8 2.62 12.26 1.93
C SER A 8 3.62 11.49 2.79
N TYR A 9 4.46 12.21 3.52
CA TYR A 9 5.27 11.64 4.62
C TYR A 9 4.74 12.17 5.96
N GLU A 10 4.25 11.26 6.80
CA GLU A 10 3.59 11.58 8.09
C GLU A 10 4.50 11.29 9.30
N GLY A 11 5.82 11.28 9.10
CA GLY A 11 6.81 11.09 10.17
C GLY A 11 7.02 9.63 10.62
N THR A 12 6.09 8.72 10.32
CA THR A 12 6.18 7.28 10.66
C THR A 12 6.25 6.36 9.44
N THR A 13 5.66 6.76 8.32
CA THR A 13 5.64 6.00 7.07
C THR A 13 5.54 6.95 5.86
N ALA A 14 5.85 6.42 4.69
CA ALA A 14 5.50 7.05 3.43
C ALA A 14 4.17 6.48 2.94
N GLN A 15 3.17 7.35 2.78
CA GLN A 15 1.82 6.99 2.36
C GLN A 15 1.54 7.51 0.95
N VAL A 16 0.78 6.71 0.19
CA VAL A 16 0.31 7.07 -1.14
C VAL A 16 -1.19 6.95 -1.21
N SER A 17 -1.85 8.03 -1.58
CA SER A 17 -3.29 8.08 -1.78
C SER A 17 -3.63 8.30 -3.25
N LEU A 18 -4.56 7.52 -3.78
CA LEU A 18 -5.03 7.67 -5.16
C LEU A 18 -6.27 8.57 -5.20
N LYS A 19 -6.15 9.75 -5.82
CA LYS A 19 -7.32 10.61 -6.12
C LYS A 19 -7.92 10.17 -7.46
N MET A 20 -8.72 9.09 -7.42
CA MET A 20 -9.41 8.58 -8.61
C MET A 20 -10.93 8.63 -8.45
N LYS A 21 -11.63 8.93 -9.55
CA LYS A 21 -13.10 8.90 -9.62
C LYS A 21 -13.65 7.48 -9.52
N HIS A 22 -12.91 6.50 -10.03
CA HIS A 22 -13.18 5.07 -9.88
C HIS A 22 -11.93 4.44 -9.29
N ARG A 23 -12.06 3.77 -8.15
CA ARG A 23 -10.94 3.17 -7.44
C ARG A 23 -10.89 1.67 -7.74
N PRO A 24 -9.69 1.04 -7.80
CA PRO A 24 -9.58 -0.39 -7.94
C PRO A 24 -10.28 -1.07 -6.77
N THR A 25 -10.93 -2.20 -7.06
CA THR A 25 -11.63 -3.01 -6.07
C THR A 25 -10.87 -4.30 -5.81
N PHE A 26 -10.88 -4.72 -4.55
CA PHE A 26 -10.41 -6.00 -4.08
C PHE A 26 -11.61 -6.85 -3.64
N HIS A 27 -11.67 -8.10 -4.08
CA HIS A 27 -12.79 -9.01 -3.83
C HIS A 27 -12.30 -10.46 -3.80
N GLY A 28 -13.13 -11.38 -3.29
CA GLY A 28 -12.83 -12.81 -3.20
C GLY A 28 -12.16 -13.23 -1.89
N GLY A 29 -11.53 -14.41 -1.87
CA GLY A 29 -10.99 -15.01 -0.66
C GLY A 29 -12.07 -15.25 0.40
N ASN A 30 -11.85 -14.77 1.62
CA ASN A 30 -12.83 -14.80 2.72
C ASN A 30 -13.58 -13.46 2.89
N LEU A 31 -13.57 -12.59 1.87
CA LEU A 31 -14.29 -11.32 1.89
C LEU A 31 -15.68 -11.50 1.30
N HIS A 32 -16.69 -10.98 2.01
CA HIS A 32 -18.10 -11.09 1.61
C HIS A 32 -18.63 -9.86 0.87
N SER A 33 -17.75 -8.97 0.40
CA SER A 33 -18.10 -7.73 -0.28
C SER A 33 -16.89 -7.23 -1.09
N ASP A 34 -17.13 -6.19 -1.90
CA ASP A 34 -16.09 -5.47 -2.61
C ASP A 34 -15.46 -4.39 -1.72
N TYR A 35 -14.13 -4.31 -1.76
CA TYR A 35 -13.37 -3.34 -1.00
C TYR A 35 -12.66 -2.37 -1.93
N GLU A 36 -12.94 -1.07 -1.80
CA GLU A 36 -12.32 -0.04 -2.63
C GLU A 36 -10.98 0.42 -2.05
N PHE A 37 -9.95 0.46 -2.89
CA PHE A 37 -8.62 0.93 -2.52
C PHE A 37 -8.65 2.37 -1.99
N VAL A 38 -7.86 2.67 -0.97
CA VAL A 38 -7.74 4.00 -0.35
C VAL A 38 -6.33 4.53 -0.51
N GLN A 39 -5.37 3.77 -0.02
CA GLN A 39 -3.96 4.13 0.07
C GLN A 39 -3.11 2.87 0.14
N PHE A 40 -1.81 3.03 -0.08
CA PHE A 40 -0.84 2.06 0.42
C PHE A 40 0.26 2.78 1.21
N HIS A 41 0.94 2.02 2.06
CA HIS A 41 2.09 2.49 2.84
C HIS A 41 3.03 1.33 3.13
N PHE A 42 4.24 1.66 3.57
CA PHE A 42 5.27 0.68 3.88
C PHE A 42 5.67 0.73 5.35
N HIS A 43 6.02 -0.42 5.88
CA HIS A 43 6.79 -0.60 7.10
C HIS A 43 8.16 -1.16 6.74
N TRP A 44 9.22 -0.67 7.37
CA TRP A 44 10.57 -1.15 7.15
C TRP A 44 11.41 -1.00 8.42
N GLY A 45 12.42 -1.85 8.56
CA GLY A 45 13.32 -1.81 9.71
C GLY A 45 14.56 -0.97 9.45
N SER A 46 15.31 -0.73 10.53
CA SER A 46 16.64 -0.12 10.46
C SER A 46 17.74 -1.09 10.00
N VAL A 47 17.44 -2.40 9.97
CA VAL A 47 18.33 -3.46 9.50
C VAL A 47 17.57 -4.47 8.68
N ASP A 48 18.27 -5.10 7.73
CA ASP A 48 17.74 -6.01 6.70
C ASP A 48 17.03 -7.28 7.20
N THR A 49 17.10 -7.57 8.51
CA THR A 49 16.55 -8.79 9.13
C THR A 49 15.24 -8.56 9.87
N GLN A 50 14.73 -7.32 9.90
CA GLN A 50 13.50 -6.95 10.58
C GLN A 50 12.84 -5.78 9.86
N GLY A 51 11.52 -5.60 10.05
CA GLY A 51 10.81 -4.46 9.50
C GLY A 51 9.35 -4.72 9.15
N SER A 52 9.01 -5.96 8.81
CA SER A 52 7.62 -6.38 8.67
C SER A 52 6.91 -6.38 10.03
N GLU A 53 5.62 -6.04 10.03
CA GLU A 53 4.78 -6.14 11.22
C GLU A 53 4.35 -7.58 11.45
N HIS A 54 3.98 -8.29 10.37
CA HIS A 54 3.69 -9.71 10.40
C HIS A 54 4.99 -10.54 10.31
N SER A 55 4.91 -11.78 10.81
CA SER A 55 5.97 -12.79 10.64
C SER A 55 5.38 -14.07 10.06
N ILE A 56 6.19 -14.80 9.30
CA ILE A 56 5.83 -16.11 8.75
C ILE A 56 6.75 -17.14 9.42
N ASP A 57 6.16 -18.12 10.11
CA ASP A 57 6.89 -19.13 10.89
C ASP A 57 7.91 -18.51 11.88
N GLY A 58 7.57 -17.35 12.45
CA GLY A 58 8.41 -16.61 13.39
C GLY A 58 9.53 -15.79 12.75
N VAL A 59 9.61 -15.74 11.42
CA VAL A 59 10.60 -14.96 10.67
C VAL A 59 10.02 -13.60 10.27
N SER A 60 10.72 -12.53 10.63
CA SER A 60 10.44 -11.16 10.15
C SER A 60 11.15 -10.91 8.82
N PHE A 61 10.56 -10.04 8.02
CA PHE A 61 11.07 -9.60 6.73
C PHE A 61 11.60 -8.16 6.84
N PRO A 62 12.53 -7.74 5.95
CA PRO A 62 13.07 -6.37 5.96
C PRO A 62 12.00 -5.26 5.85
N GLY A 63 10.83 -5.57 5.29
CA GLY A 63 9.70 -4.66 5.27
C GLY A 63 8.40 -5.32 4.83
N GLU A 64 7.32 -4.55 4.90
CA GLU A 64 5.97 -4.97 4.57
C GLU A 64 5.21 -3.81 3.91
N LEU A 65 4.55 -4.10 2.79
CA LEU A 65 3.64 -3.19 2.11
C LEU A 65 2.21 -3.49 2.53
N HIS A 66 1.46 -2.45 2.89
CA HIS A 66 0.03 -2.52 3.14
C HIS A 66 -0.75 -1.81 2.04
N LEU A 67 -1.63 -2.53 1.35
CA LEU A 67 -2.65 -1.93 0.49
C LEU A 67 -3.99 -1.88 1.21
N VAL A 68 -4.42 -0.68 1.59
CA VAL A 68 -5.61 -0.45 2.43
C VAL A 68 -6.84 -0.23 1.57
N HIS A 69 -7.90 -0.97 1.86
CA HIS A 69 -9.18 -0.88 1.20
C HIS A 69 -10.32 -0.76 2.23
N TYR A 70 -11.45 -0.16 1.85
CA TYR A 70 -12.65 -0.10 2.68
C TYR A 70 -13.84 -0.80 2.01
N ARG A 71 -14.71 -1.43 2.80
CA ARG A 71 -15.90 -2.14 2.29
C ARG A 71 -16.87 -1.15 1.65
N ASN A 72 -17.16 -1.34 0.36
CA ASN A 72 -17.89 -0.37 -0.44
C ASN A 72 -19.35 -0.17 0.02
N ASP A 73 -19.98 -1.21 0.57
CA ASP A 73 -21.37 -1.18 1.05
C ASP A 73 -21.64 -0.09 2.11
N TYR A 74 -20.59 0.37 2.82
CA TYR A 74 -20.71 1.46 3.78
C TYR A 74 -20.72 2.85 3.14
N GLY A 75 -20.43 2.96 1.84
CA GLY A 75 -20.51 4.19 1.04
C GLY A 75 -19.40 5.21 1.29
N SER A 76 -18.62 5.08 2.37
CA SER A 76 -17.43 5.90 2.61
C SER A 76 -16.48 5.24 3.60
N LEU A 77 -15.19 5.52 3.46
CA LEU A 77 -14.17 5.12 4.45
C LEU A 77 -14.56 5.54 5.88
N LYS A 78 -15.00 6.79 6.07
CA LYS A 78 -15.41 7.33 7.39
C LYS A 78 -16.50 6.50 8.06
N LYS A 79 -17.45 5.99 7.28
CA LYS A 79 -18.51 5.11 7.81
C LYS A 79 -17.98 3.68 7.99
N ALA A 80 -17.20 3.17 7.04
CA ALA A 80 -16.65 1.83 7.08
C ALA A 80 -15.82 1.57 8.34
N ILE A 81 -14.94 2.50 8.74
CA ILE A 81 -14.09 2.34 9.94
C ILE A 81 -14.85 2.24 11.27
N GLN A 82 -16.17 2.43 11.26
CA GLN A 82 -17.02 2.23 12.45
C GLN A 82 -17.46 0.75 12.61
N TYR A 83 -17.14 -0.12 11.64
CA TYR A 83 -17.52 -1.52 11.61
C TYR A 83 -16.29 -2.43 11.58
N GLN A 84 -16.39 -3.62 12.20
CA GLN A 84 -15.27 -4.55 12.35
C GLN A 84 -14.73 -5.08 11.01
N ASP A 85 -15.61 -5.23 10.02
CA ASP A 85 -15.32 -5.68 8.66
C ASP A 85 -15.22 -4.51 7.67
N GLY A 86 -15.09 -3.29 8.18
CA GLY A 86 -15.04 -2.07 7.38
C GLY A 86 -13.79 -1.93 6.51
N LEU A 87 -12.69 -2.59 6.88
CA LEU A 87 -11.42 -2.52 6.17
C LEU A 87 -10.94 -3.90 5.75
N ALA A 88 -10.25 -3.95 4.62
CA ALA A 88 -9.41 -5.06 4.21
C ALA A 88 -8.03 -4.52 3.85
N VAL A 89 -6.99 -5.10 4.46
CA VAL A 89 -5.60 -4.72 4.19
C VAL A 89 -4.90 -5.92 3.56
N LEU A 90 -4.37 -5.74 2.36
CA LEU A 90 -3.52 -6.73 1.71
C LEU A 90 -2.07 -6.45 2.12
N GLY A 91 -1.48 -7.37 2.89
CA GLY A 91 -0.06 -7.34 3.27
C GLY A 91 0.81 -8.05 2.24
N VAL A 92 1.91 -7.40 1.84
CA VAL A 92 2.91 -7.96 0.92
C VAL A 92 4.29 -7.85 1.57
N MET A 93 4.94 -9.00 1.81
CA MET A 93 6.27 -9.05 2.39
C MET A 93 7.32 -8.56 1.40
N LEU A 94 8.26 -7.74 1.86
CA LEU A 94 9.42 -7.29 1.08
C LEU A 94 10.64 -8.12 1.43
N GLN A 95 11.31 -8.65 0.40
CA GLN A 95 12.52 -9.45 0.55
C GLN A 95 13.66 -8.83 -0.26
N LEU A 96 14.86 -8.83 0.31
CA LEU A 96 16.06 -8.38 -0.38
C LEU A 96 16.47 -9.37 -1.47
N SER A 97 16.95 -8.80 -2.57
CA SER A 97 17.35 -9.53 -3.77
C SER A 97 18.56 -8.82 -4.36
N SER A 98 19.46 -9.59 -4.98
CA SER A 98 20.55 -9.02 -5.78
C SER A 98 20.07 -8.42 -7.11
N LYS A 99 18.82 -8.70 -7.50
CA LYS A 99 18.16 -8.17 -8.68
C LYS A 99 17.14 -7.11 -8.27
N ASP A 100 17.25 -5.94 -8.89
CA ASP A 100 16.29 -4.85 -8.73
C ASP A 100 14.88 -5.21 -9.18
N ASN A 101 13.90 -4.72 -8.42
CA ASN A 101 12.49 -4.74 -8.81
C ASN A 101 12.13 -3.44 -9.52
N SER A 102 12.26 -3.43 -10.85
CA SER A 102 11.98 -2.25 -11.68
C SER A 102 10.55 -1.72 -11.55
N LYS A 103 9.60 -2.55 -11.08
CA LYS A 103 8.21 -2.15 -10.84
C LYS A 103 8.08 -1.15 -9.67
N LEU A 104 8.99 -1.22 -8.70
CA LEU A 104 9.03 -0.29 -7.57
C LEU A 104 9.75 1.02 -7.89
N GLN A 105 10.40 1.16 -9.05
CA GLN A 105 11.20 2.34 -9.35
C GLN A 105 10.38 3.63 -9.29
N LYS A 106 9.16 3.63 -9.83
CA LYS A 106 8.28 4.81 -9.78
C LYS A 106 7.87 5.20 -8.35
N VAL A 107 7.77 4.22 -7.46
CA VAL A 107 7.53 4.44 -6.04
C VAL A 107 8.78 5.08 -5.41
N ILE A 108 9.96 4.51 -5.66
CA ILE A 108 11.24 5.01 -5.13
C ILE A 108 11.54 6.43 -5.60
N ASP A 109 11.32 6.71 -6.89
CA ASP A 109 11.49 8.05 -7.47
C ASP A 109 10.56 9.07 -6.78
N GLY A 110 9.33 8.65 -6.47
CA GLY A 110 8.38 9.44 -5.70
C GLY A 110 8.86 9.74 -4.28
N LEU A 111 9.39 8.73 -3.59
CA LEU A 111 9.92 8.85 -2.23
C LEU A 111 11.06 9.86 -2.11
N HIS A 112 11.93 9.97 -3.13
CA HIS A 112 13.00 10.96 -3.14
C HIS A 112 12.49 12.40 -3.01
N ASN A 113 11.27 12.67 -3.50
CA ASN A 113 10.69 14.01 -3.48
C ASN A 113 10.00 14.37 -2.16
N ILE A 114 9.72 13.40 -1.28
CA ILE A 114 8.90 13.57 -0.06
C ILE A 114 9.63 13.20 1.24
N HIS A 115 10.86 13.65 1.41
CA HIS A 115 11.73 13.26 2.54
C HIS A 115 11.60 14.15 3.80
N LYS A 116 10.57 15.00 3.88
CA LYS A 116 10.31 15.88 5.03
C LYS A 116 8.88 15.73 5.50
N ASP A 117 8.67 15.86 6.81
CA ASP A 117 7.32 15.83 7.39
C ASP A 117 6.44 16.91 6.76
N GLY A 118 5.24 16.51 6.34
CA GLY A 118 4.30 17.36 5.59
C GLY A 118 4.70 17.67 4.15
N ALA A 119 5.71 16.98 3.59
CA ALA A 119 6.02 17.06 2.16
C ALA A 119 5.02 16.23 1.36
N ASP A 120 4.51 16.84 0.29
CA ASP A 120 3.56 16.23 -0.63
C ASP A 120 4.04 16.39 -2.08
N ASP A 121 3.82 15.37 -2.91
CA ASP A 121 4.13 15.43 -4.34
C ASP A 121 3.14 14.62 -5.20
N THR A 122 3.17 14.86 -6.51
CA THR A 122 2.45 14.09 -7.52
C THR A 122 3.44 13.19 -8.27
N ILE A 123 3.15 11.90 -8.35
CA ILE A 123 4.01 10.98 -9.11
C ILE A 123 3.42 10.57 -10.44
N THR A 124 4.31 10.07 -11.30
CA THR A 124 3.95 9.37 -12.53
C THR A 124 3.01 8.20 -12.21
N PRO A 125 1.85 8.11 -12.88
CA PRO A 125 0.94 6.99 -12.71
C PRO A 125 1.61 5.63 -12.93
N PHE A 126 1.20 4.65 -12.14
CA PHE A 126 1.64 3.26 -12.24
C PHE A 126 0.48 2.32 -11.89
N ALA A 127 0.57 1.06 -12.29
CA ALA A 127 -0.49 0.10 -12.05
C ALA A 127 -0.39 -0.45 -10.63
N LEU A 128 -1.50 -0.56 -9.90
CA LEU A 128 -1.46 -1.07 -8.52
C LEU A 128 -0.95 -2.52 -8.45
N GLU A 129 -1.23 -3.30 -9.48
CA GLU A 129 -0.73 -4.67 -9.68
C GLU A 129 0.79 -4.76 -9.78
N ASP A 130 1.48 -3.67 -10.10
CA ASP A 130 2.95 -3.64 -10.12
C ASP A 130 3.56 -3.80 -8.71
N LEU A 131 2.76 -3.56 -7.65
CA LEU A 131 3.15 -3.78 -6.27
C LEU A 131 2.93 -5.21 -5.78
N LEU A 132 2.32 -6.07 -6.59
CA LEU A 132 2.01 -7.44 -6.21
C LEU A 132 3.12 -8.42 -6.62
N PRO A 133 3.32 -9.50 -5.86
CA PRO A 133 4.18 -10.59 -6.26
C PRO A 133 3.66 -11.28 -7.53
N SER A 134 4.53 -12.01 -8.22
CA SER A 134 4.14 -12.74 -9.44
C SER A 134 3.17 -13.89 -9.18
N ASN A 135 3.19 -14.46 -7.97
CA ASN A 135 2.19 -15.43 -7.54
C ASN A 135 1.20 -14.76 -6.57
N THR A 136 -0.08 -14.77 -6.93
CA THR A 136 -1.19 -14.24 -6.11
C THR A 136 -2.21 -15.33 -5.75
N ASN A 137 -1.84 -16.60 -5.92
CA ASN A 137 -2.66 -17.79 -5.61
C ASN A 137 -2.02 -18.64 -4.51
#